data_AF-A0A849ESV9-F1
#
_entry.id   AF-A0A849ESV9-F1
#
_cell.length_a   1.000
_cell.length_b   1.000
_cell.length_c   1.000
_cell.angle_alpha   90.00
_cell.angle_beta   90.00
_cell.angle_gamma   90.00
#
_symmetry.space_group_name_H-M   'P 1'
#
loop_
_entity.id
_entity.type
_entity.pdbx_description
1 polymer ?
#
loop_
_entity_poly.entity_id
_entity_poly.type
_entity_poly.pdbx_seq_one_letter_code
_entity_poly.pdbx_strand_id
1 'polypeptide(L)'
;MIFGAELGLLIYGVMALIKGQFSIGKGKKVQGSSARVLGIISLLPMPLSAMAGFVIGFLNPDAEAAGQMKWTIVGVEVSILAGIVVVLMLLANKFYKRQKTVSM
;
A
#
# COMPACT_ATOMS: atom_id res chain seq x y z
N MET A 1 4.81 8.69 -10.56
CA MET A 1 4.61 8.53 -9.10
C MET A 1 3.46 9.37 -8.61
N ILE A 2 2.44 8.73 -8.02
CA ILE A 2 1.38 9.42 -7.27
C ILE A 2 1.93 9.75 -5.87
N PHE A 3 2.98 10.57 -5.85
CA PHE A 3 3.89 10.70 -4.71
C PHE A 3 3.17 11.03 -3.41
N GLY A 4 2.16 11.92 -3.45
CA GLY A 4 1.38 12.29 -2.27
C GLY A 4 0.59 11.13 -1.65
N ALA A 5 0.01 10.25 -2.46
CA ALA A 5 -0.78 9.12 -1.98
C ALA A 5 0.10 8.02 -1.38
N GLU A 6 1.22 7.70 -2.04
CA GLU A 6 2.19 6.74 -1.54
C GLU A 6 2.86 7.24 -0.24
N LEU A 7 3.23 8.51 -0.19
CA LEU A 7 3.83 9.11 1.01
C LEU A 7 2.82 9.16 2.17
N GLY A 8 1.56 9.50 1.89
CA GLY A 8 0.49 9.47 2.89
C GLY A 8 0.29 8.06 3.45
N LEU A 9 0.27 7.04 2.59
CA LEU A 9 0.12 5.64 2.99
C LEU A 9 1.35 5.13 3.75
N LEU A 10 2.56 5.56 3.34
CA LEU A 10 3.81 5.27 4.03
C LEU A 10 3.81 5.82 5.46
N ILE A 11 3.56 7.12 5.62
CA ILE A 11 3.50 7.78 6.93
C ILE A 11 2.44 7.09 7.80
N TYR A 12 1.27 6.82 7.23
CA TYR A 12 0.20 6.12 7.93
C TYR A 12 0.59 4.69 8.36
N GLY A 13 1.29 3.95 7.50
CA GLY A 13 1.83 2.63 7.80
C GLY A 13 2.84 2.66 8.94
N VAL A 14 3.78 3.60 8.92
CA VAL A 14 4.75 3.83 10.00
C VAL A 14 4.04 4.18 11.30
N MET A 15 3.04 5.06 11.26
CA MET A 15 2.24 5.40 12.44
C MET A 15 1.51 4.17 13.00
N ALA A 16 0.97 3.30 12.14
CA ALA A 16 0.30 2.07 12.56
C ALA A 16 1.27 1.06 13.19
N LEU A 17 2.51 0.99 12.70
CA LEU A 17 3.57 0.18 13.28
C LEU A 17 3.93 0.65 14.70
N ILE A 18 4.15 1.96 14.86
CA ILE A 18 4.55 2.58 16.13
C ILE A 18 3.41 2.51 17.14
N LYS A 19 2.21 2.96 16.75
CA LYS A 19 1.06 3.06 17.65
C LYS A 19 0.36 1.72 17.89
N GLY A 20 0.60 0.71 17.03
CA GLY A 20 -0.13 -0.56 17.07
C GLY A 20 -1.63 -0.39 16.83
N GLN A 21 -2.02 0.64 16.07
CA GLN A 21 -3.41 0.97 15.77
C GLN A 21 -3.58 1.34 14.30
N PHE A 22 -4.59 0.76 13.65
CA PHE A 22 -4.92 1.02 12.24
C PHE A 22 -6.41 1.37 12.12
N SER A 23 -6.72 2.59 11.71
CA SER A 23 -8.08 3.08 11.48
C SER A 23 -8.64 2.62 10.13
N ILE A 24 -9.86 2.10 10.11
CA ILE A 24 -10.59 1.72 8.89
C ILE A 24 -11.71 2.75 8.56
N GLY A 25 -11.78 3.84 9.34
CA GLY A 25 -12.83 4.86 9.25
C GLY A 25 -14.03 4.62 10.18
N LYS A 26 -14.89 5.66 10.33
CA LYS A 26 -16.10 5.65 11.18
C LYS A 26 -15.88 5.08 12.60
N GLY A 27 -14.74 5.39 13.23
CA GLY A 27 -14.38 4.92 14.57
C GLY A 27 -13.91 3.46 14.65
N LYS A 28 -13.86 2.72 13.54
CA LYS A 28 -13.35 1.33 13.52
C LYS A 28 -11.83 1.33 13.54
N LYS A 29 -11.24 0.65 14.51
CA LYS A 29 -9.79 0.50 14.66
C LYS A 29 -9.43 -0.97 14.82
N VAL A 30 -8.40 -1.41 14.09
CA VAL A 30 -7.68 -2.65 14.34
C VAL A 30 -6.56 -2.33 15.32
N GLN A 31 -6.39 -3.15 16.36
CA GLN A 31 -5.35 -2.95 17.38
C GLN A 31 -4.35 -4.11 17.43
N GLY A 32 -3.19 -3.86 18.05
CA GLY A 32 -2.19 -4.88 18.36
C GLY A 32 -1.41 -5.38 17.14
N SER A 33 -1.01 -6.65 17.16
CA SER A 33 -0.17 -7.26 16.11
C SER A 33 -0.82 -7.19 14.73
N SER A 34 -2.15 -7.32 14.64
CA SER A 34 -2.88 -7.21 13.37
C SER A 34 -2.79 -5.80 12.77
N ALA A 35 -2.76 -4.76 13.60
CA ALA A 35 -2.56 -3.39 13.12
C ALA A 35 -1.15 -3.17 12.57
N ARG A 36 -0.14 -3.79 13.20
CA ARG A 36 1.25 -3.73 12.72
C ARG A 36 1.40 -4.42 11.36
N VAL A 37 0.75 -5.56 11.15
CA VAL A 37 0.74 -6.24 9.83
C VAL A 37 0.15 -5.33 8.75
N LEU A 38 -0.97 -4.65 9.02
CA LEU A 38 -1.54 -3.68 8.07
C LEU A 38 -0.59 -2.49 7.84
N GLY A 39 0.13 -2.06 8.88
CA GLY A 39 1.19 -1.07 8.79
C GLY A 39 2.31 -1.49 7.82
N ILE A 40 2.83 -2.71 7.93
CA ILE A 40 3.86 -3.27 7.01
C ILE A 40 3.35 -3.26 5.58
N ILE A 41 2.13 -3.74 5.34
CA ILE A 41 1.53 -3.80 4.00
C ILE A 41 1.40 -2.38 3.40
N SER A 42 1.12 -1.38 4.23
CA SER A 42 1.03 0.02 3.80
C SER A 42 2.38 0.60 3.35
N LEU A 43 3.51 -0.02 3.73
CA LEU A 43 4.84 0.38 3.26
C LEU A 43 5.21 -0.19 1.90
N LEU A 44 4.50 -1.21 1.40
CA LEU A 44 4.84 -1.92 0.16
C LEU A 44 4.67 -1.15 -1.16
N PRO A 45 3.81 -0.14 -1.32
CA PRO A 45 3.63 0.49 -2.64
C PRO A 45 4.94 1.08 -3.17
N MET A 46 5.69 1.80 -2.33
CA MET A 46 6.94 2.44 -2.76
C MET A 46 8.02 1.42 -3.20
N PRO A 47 8.35 0.37 -2.41
CA PRO A 47 9.24 -0.69 -2.87
C PRO A 47 8.77 -1.40 -4.15
N LEU A 48 7.47 -1.67 -4.27
CA LEU A 48 6.93 -2.36 -5.45
C LEU A 48 6.95 -1.48 -6.70
N SER A 49 6.58 -0.20 -6.58
CA SER A 49 6.67 0.78 -7.66
C SER A 49 8.12 0.96 -8.13
N ALA A 50 9.07 1.04 -7.20
CA ALA A 50 10.50 1.14 -7.52
C ALA A 50 11.02 -0.11 -8.24
N MET A 51 10.67 -1.30 -7.73
CA MET A 51 11.05 -2.58 -8.35
C MET A 51 10.46 -2.71 -9.76
N ALA A 52 9.19 -2.34 -9.95
CA ALA A 52 8.55 -2.40 -11.25
C ALA A 52 9.18 -1.41 -12.24
N GLY A 53 9.47 -0.18 -11.82
CA GLY A 53 10.18 0.79 -12.63
C GLY A 53 11.57 0.30 -13.06
N PHE A 54 12.31 -0.32 -12.14
CA PHE A 54 13.62 -0.92 -12.45
C PHE A 54 13.51 -2.05 -13.49
N VAL A 55 12.57 -2.98 -13.31
CA VAL A 55 12.36 -4.10 -14.25
C VAL A 55 11.96 -3.58 -15.64
N ILE A 56 11.05 -2.61 -15.72
CA ILE A 56 10.61 -2.02 -16.99
C ILE A 56 11.79 -1.35 -17.71
N GLY A 57 12.60 -0.57 -16.99
CA GLY A 57 13.76 0.10 -17.56
C GLY A 57 14.86 -0.88 -17.98
N PHE A 58 15.07 -1.95 -17.22
CA PHE A 58 16.06 -2.98 -17.57
C PHE A 58 15.67 -3.76 -18.85
N LEU A 59 14.38 -4.02 -19.06
CA LEU A 59 13.89 -4.76 -20.22
C LEU A 59 13.73 -3.91 -21.49
N ASN A 60 13.75 -2.58 -21.37
CA ASN A 60 13.55 -1.66 -22.50
C ASN A 60 14.67 -0.61 -22.52
N PRO A 61 15.89 -0.96 -22.98
CA PRO A 61 17.05 -0.07 -22.95
C PRO A 61 16.98 1.09 -23.96
N ASP A 62 16.07 1.06 -24.93
CA ASP A 62 15.99 2.04 -26.01
C ASP A 62 15.40 3.39 -25.56
N ALA A 63 16.14 4.47 -25.80
CA ALA A 63 15.78 5.82 -25.36
C ALA A 63 14.56 6.41 -26.12
N GLU A 64 14.30 5.97 -27.35
CA GLU A 64 13.14 6.44 -28.13
C GLU A 64 11.80 5.93 -27.59
N ALA A 65 11.80 4.82 -26.84
CA ALA A 65 10.61 4.29 -26.17
C ALA A 65 10.20 5.10 -24.92
N ALA A 66 11.01 6.08 -24.48
CA ALA A 66 10.81 6.83 -23.24
C ALA A 66 9.46 7.58 -23.16
N GLY A 67 8.92 8.01 -24.30
CA GLY A 67 7.62 8.69 -24.37
C GLY A 67 6.45 7.76 -24.03
N GLN A 68 6.41 6.56 -24.62
CA GLN A 68 5.38 5.54 -24.35
C GLN A 68 5.55 4.94 -22.96
N MET A 69 6.79 4.80 -22.47
CA MET A 69 7.08 4.28 -21.14
C MET A 69 6.44 5.08 -20.00
N LYS A 70 6.23 6.40 -20.16
CA LYS A 70 5.61 7.23 -19.12
C LYS A 70 4.20 6.73 -18.73
N TRP A 71 3.36 6.41 -19.71
CA TRP A 71 2.00 5.94 -19.44
C TRP A 71 1.98 4.53 -18.85
N THR A 72 2.89 3.67 -19.30
CA THR A 72 3.08 2.33 -18.72
C THR A 72 3.48 2.41 -17.25
N ILE A 73 4.45 3.27 -16.91
CA ILE A 73 4.91 3.46 -15.53
C ILE A 73 3.77 3.98 -14.65
N VAL A 74 3.03 5.00 -15.11
CA VAL A 74 1.88 5.53 -14.37
C VAL A 74 0.79 4.47 -14.18
N GLY A 75 0.47 3.69 -15.20
CA GLY A 75 -0.51 2.60 -15.10
C GLY A 75 -0.10 1.53 -14.10
N VAL A 76 1.18 1.18 -14.08
CA VAL A 76 1.76 0.23 -13.11
C VAL A 76 1.66 0.76 -11.68
N GLU A 77 2.03 2.01 -11.43
CA GLU A 77 1.92 2.61 -10.10
C GLU A 77 0.47 2.66 -9.60
N VAL A 78 -0.47 3.10 -10.45
CA VAL A 78 -1.90 3.17 -10.12
C VAL A 78 -2.42 1.77 -9.75
N SER A 79 -2.07 0.75 -10.54
CA SER A 79 -2.52 -0.62 -10.30
C SER A 79 -1.92 -1.22 -9.02
N ILE A 80 -0.65 -0.98 -8.73
CA ILE A 80 0.00 -1.39 -7.48
C ILE A 80 -0.69 -0.73 -6.28
N LEU A 81 -0.84 0.59 -6.30
CA LEU A 81 -1.45 1.33 -5.20
C LEU A 81 -2.90 0.89 -4.96
N ALA A 82 -3.70 0.79 -6.03
CA ALA A 82 -5.09 0.34 -5.94
C ALA A 82 -5.18 -1.09 -5.40
N GLY A 83 -4.33 -2.00 -5.88
CA GLY A 83 -4.27 -3.37 -5.40
C GLY A 83 -3.96 -3.47 -3.91
N ILE A 84 -2.94 -2.73 -3.44
CA ILE A 84 -2.58 -2.68 -2.02
C ILE A 84 -3.72 -2.11 -1.17
N VAL A 85 -4.36 -1.03 -1.62
CA VAL A 85 -5.49 -0.42 -0.92
C VAL A 85 -6.66 -1.40 -0.80
N VAL A 86 -6.97 -2.16 -1.85
CA VAL A 86 -7.99 -3.23 -1.79
C VAL A 86 -7.60 -4.31 -0.77
N VAL A 87 -6.36 -4.81 -0.82
CA VAL A 87 -5.86 -5.81 0.13
C VAL A 87 -5.94 -5.30 1.57
N LEU A 88 -5.52 -4.06 1.82
CA LEU A 88 -5.62 -3.41 3.14
C LEU A 88 -7.07 -3.35 3.62
N MET A 89 -8.02 -2.93 2.76
CA MET A 89 -9.42 -2.87 3.14
C MET A 89 -9.99 -4.25 3.49
N LEU A 90 -9.68 -5.28 2.69
CA LEU A 90 -10.15 -6.64 2.95
C LEU A 90 -9.59 -7.19 4.26
N LEU A 91 -8.27 -7.07 4.47
CA LEU A 91 -7.61 -7.57 5.68
C LEU A 91 -8.00 -6.79 6.92
N ALA A 92 -8.08 -5.46 6.84
CA ALA A 92 -8.50 -4.64 7.97
C ALA A 92 -9.93 -4.99 8.40
N ASN A 93 -10.86 -5.14 7.45
CA ASN A 93 -12.23 -5.57 7.75
C ASN A 93 -12.28 -6.96 8.39
N LYS A 94 -11.48 -7.92 7.88
CA LYS A 94 -11.37 -9.27 8.45
C LYS A 94 -10.83 -9.24 9.89
N PHE A 95 -9.76 -8.48 10.14
CA PHE A 95 -9.16 -8.36 11.46
C PHE A 95 -10.08 -7.65 12.45
N TYR A 96 -10.76 -6.59 12.03
CA TYR A 96 -11.74 -5.89 12.88
C TYR A 96 -12.90 -6.81 13.29
N LYS A 97 -13.46 -7.59 12.36
CA LYS A 97 -14.52 -8.57 12.67
C LYS A 97 -14.04 -9.59 13.70
N ARG A 98 -12.81 -10.12 13.54
CA ARG A 98 -12.23 -11.09 14.48
C ARG A 98 -12.02 -10.50 15.88
N GLN A 99 -11.56 -9.25 15.97
CA GLN A 99 -11.40 -8.55 17.25
C GLN A 99 -12.73 -8.39 17.98
N LYS A 100 -13.80 -8.04 17.25
CA LYS A 100 -15.14 -7.89 17.83
C LYS A 100 -15.72 -9.20 18.39
N THR A 101 -15.44 -10.34 17.73
CA THR A 101 -15.93 -11.65 18.18
C THR A 101 -15.26 -12.13 19.46
N VAL A 102 -13.98 -11.81 19.68
CA VAL A 102 -13.24 -12.24 20.89
C VAL A 102 -13.55 -11.37 22.11
N SER A 103 -14.08 -10.16 21.91
CA SER A 103 -14.46 -9.23 22.99
C SER A 103 -15.89 -9.40 23.52
N MET A 104 -16.65 -10.37 23.00
CA MET A 104 -18.01 -10.72 23.45
C MET A 104 -17.94 -11.99 24.29
#